data_AF-A0A355CML5-F1
#
_entry.id   AF-A0A355CML5-F1
#
_cell.length_a   1.000
_cell.length_b   1.000
_cell.length_c   1.000
_cell.angle_alpha   90.00
_cell.angle_beta   90.00
_cell.angle_gamma   90.00
#
_symmetry.space_group_name_H-M   'P 1'
#
loop_
_entity.id
_entity.type
_entity.pdbx_description
1 polymer ?
#
loop_
_entity_poly.entity_id
_entity_poly.type
_entity_poly.pdbx_seq_one_letter_code
_entity_poly.pdbx_strand_id
1 'polypeptide(L)'
;MPSGASPGAISIDPWDNYAYITDSKRGSIYVLDVNPDSPSYNQVVQTIPVNATSGLRQIAISSDGHKLFATAADGYIYAVNIDPEDKPSVPNSNPRKWGEQIGKVLTPTGAWGLAATPDPLKMVFTNGNRETDGSGFGVLTVSDDPLNWVPTTGYTNLTLTDNNNVFEVNEGVAVTVTADGKYAFVAGRNSKKIILGEDPLAGGNIGIIKDPLGPNPKLVAATEPVPGILTNNVTLSGDGKYLIGSYPTLGGGGSAYVFDVGEIIKTVENPGGKDLTKVAVDKIDPKVVSKSFATGGNPLGLLVAQNFEDILLRELEQFERLLSEPNNLKQIDDFLKRWILPHIQGKYPTIERILRRFGETGDWTVADAEIIALLNGALDRYRFDSSRVDGSGPHGVRAPIPEDREIHLIFRGVAGGANFAWFARLVGLGNFENLPNASRHMNHYLDNSGKPLTIDMNEFMKVPSVKQNVDRAVEDAKKTIAIARKNSKNLPNTISNAGKTGKVTRDESEDWFFAVGDYIYWWEADPVSGEITVQIRDKYNWDQTKDVQILGVPIKDEILGSLHQAGLAQEYEVRGEYKQRI
;
A
#
# COMPACT_ATOMS: atom_id res chain seq x y z
N MET A 1 -4.45 -11.40 -23.93
CA MET A 1 -3.47 -12.51 -23.93
C MET A 1 -3.30 -13.08 -25.32
N PRO A 2 -2.11 -13.58 -25.70
CA PRO A 2 -1.90 -14.29 -26.97
C PRO A 2 -2.75 -15.56 -27.09
N SER A 3 -3.09 -15.95 -28.32
CA SER A 3 -3.86 -17.16 -28.57
C SER A 3 -3.15 -18.41 -28.01
N GLY A 4 -3.90 -19.26 -27.30
CA GLY A 4 -3.38 -20.48 -26.69
C GLY A 4 -2.55 -20.27 -25.41
N ALA A 5 -2.43 -19.04 -24.89
CA ALA A 5 -1.84 -18.76 -23.58
C ALA A 5 -2.61 -19.46 -22.45
N SER A 6 -1.89 -19.91 -21.42
CA SER A 6 -2.47 -20.48 -20.19
C SER A 6 -2.02 -19.64 -18.98
N PRO A 7 -2.60 -18.45 -18.75
CA PRO A 7 -2.15 -17.54 -17.69
C PRO A 7 -2.11 -18.22 -16.32
N GLY A 8 -1.00 -18.04 -15.60
CA GLY A 8 -0.77 -18.50 -14.23
C GLY A 8 -0.75 -17.34 -13.23
N ALA A 9 0.31 -17.26 -12.43
CA ALA A 9 0.55 -16.14 -11.53
C ALA A 9 0.88 -14.84 -12.27
N ILE A 10 0.59 -13.72 -11.61
CA ILE A 10 0.83 -12.35 -12.07
C ILE A 10 1.60 -11.57 -10.98
N SER A 11 2.53 -10.71 -11.40
CA SER A 11 3.16 -9.69 -10.54
C SER A 11 3.14 -8.36 -11.28
N ILE A 12 2.87 -7.28 -10.57
CA ILE A 12 2.85 -5.91 -11.12
C ILE A 12 4.13 -5.21 -10.67
N ASP A 13 4.80 -4.47 -11.57
CA ASP A 13 5.99 -3.71 -11.16
C ASP A 13 5.63 -2.53 -10.24
N PRO A 14 6.57 -2.08 -9.39
CA PRO A 14 6.31 -1.02 -8.41
C PRO A 14 5.94 0.35 -9.02
N TRP A 15 6.08 0.51 -10.34
CA TRP A 15 5.82 1.76 -11.06
C TRP A 15 4.53 1.71 -11.88
N ASP A 16 3.70 0.66 -11.72
CA ASP A 16 2.43 0.45 -12.43
C ASP A 16 2.55 0.56 -13.96
N ASN A 17 3.70 0.22 -14.52
CA ASN A 17 3.91 0.26 -15.97
C ASN A 17 3.49 -1.05 -16.64
N TYR A 18 3.87 -2.16 -16.03
CA TYR A 18 3.73 -3.49 -16.56
C TYR A 18 3.29 -4.50 -15.49
N ALA A 19 2.48 -5.46 -15.94
CA ALA A 19 2.23 -6.68 -15.20
C ALA A 19 2.86 -7.87 -15.94
N TYR A 20 3.57 -8.71 -15.20
CA TYR A 20 4.24 -9.90 -15.68
C TYR A 20 3.42 -11.13 -15.34
N ILE A 21 2.99 -11.87 -16.37
CA ILE A 21 2.09 -13.01 -16.24
C ILE A 21 2.78 -14.27 -16.72
N THR A 22 2.85 -15.28 -15.87
CA THR A 22 3.39 -16.60 -16.23
C THR A 22 2.46 -17.39 -17.15
N ASP A 23 3.00 -18.26 -18.00
CA ASP A 23 2.23 -19.34 -18.64
C ASP A 23 2.39 -20.64 -17.85
N SER A 24 1.26 -21.16 -17.35
CA SER A 24 1.19 -22.41 -16.56
C SER A 24 1.47 -23.69 -17.34
N LYS A 25 1.64 -23.61 -18.67
CA LYS A 25 1.94 -24.74 -19.57
C LYS A 25 3.24 -24.56 -20.36
N ARG A 26 3.87 -23.37 -20.34
CA ARG A 26 5.09 -23.05 -21.13
C ARG A 26 6.08 -22.20 -20.34
N GLY A 27 7.35 -22.22 -20.74
CA GLY A 27 8.38 -21.28 -20.28
C GLY A 27 8.23 -19.89 -20.90
N SER A 28 7.10 -19.21 -20.66
CA SER A 28 6.83 -17.88 -21.21
C SER A 28 6.27 -16.96 -20.15
N ILE A 29 6.75 -15.71 -20.14
CA ILE A 29 6.24 -14.63 -19.32
C ILE A 29 5.69 -13.55 -20.25
N TYR A 30 4.42 -13.20 -20.09
CA TYR A 30 3.76 -12.14 -20.84
C TYR A 30 3.89 -10.82 -20.10
N VAL A 31 4.31 -9.78 -20.81
CA VAL A 31 4.38 -8.42 -20.29
C VAL A 31 3.15 -7.67 -20.77
N LEU A 32 2.21 -7.45 -19.87
CA LEU A 32 1.00 -6.68 -20.06
C LEU A 32 1.28 -5.22 -19.69
N ASP A 33 0.98 -4.29 -20.57
CA ASP A 33 1.00 -2.87 -20.25
C ASP A 33 -0.24 -2.51 -19.41
N VAL A 34 0.02 -2.02 -18.19
CA VAL A 34 -1.02 -1.64 -17.22
C VAL A 34 -1.03 -0.15 -16.92
N ASN A 35 -0.19 0.64 -17.61
CA ASN A 35 -0.19 2.08 -17.47
C ASN A 35 -1.39 2.68 -18.21
N PRO A 36 -2.35 3.34 -17.53
CA PRO A 36 -3.56 3.88 -18.15
C PRO A 36 -3.27 5.03 -19.14
N ASP A 37 -2.11 5.70 -19.02
CA ASP A 37 -1.68 6.75 -19.94
C ASP A 37 -1.02 6.20 -21.22
N SER A 38 -0.73 4.89 -21.27
CA SER A 38 -0.03 4.28 -22.40
C SER A 38 -0.97 4.00 -23.58
N PRO A 39 -0.54 4.25 -24.83
CA PRO A 39 -1.32 3.89 -26.02
C PRO A 39 -1.51 2.37 -26.17
N SER A 40 -0.70 1.57 -25.48
CA SER A 40 -0.81 0.10 -25.42
C SER A 40 -1.46 -0.42 -24.14
N TYR A 41 -2.13 0.45 -23.37
CA TYR A 41 -2.85 0.04 -22.15
C TYR A 41 -3.76 -1.19 -22.40
N ASN A 42 -3.68 -2.16 -21.49
CA ASN A 42 -4.36 -3.47 -21.58
C ASN A 42 -3.93 -4.35 -22.77
N GLN A 43 -2.73 -4.13 -23.32
CA GLN A 43 -2.16 -4.97 -24.37
C GLN A 43 -0.89 -5.68 -23.89
N VAL A 44 -0.71 -6.92 -24.36
CA VAL A 44 0.55 -7.63 -24.15
C VAL A 44 1.57 -7.07 -25.13
N VAL A 45 2.55 -6.34 -24.60
CA VAL A 45 3.57 -5.61 -25.39
C VAL A 45 4.83 -6.44 -25.64
N GLN A 46 5.07 -7.47 -24.84
CA GLN A 46 6.21 -8.36 -24.98
C GLN A 46 5.88 -9.77 -24.47
N THR A 47 6.56 -10.77 -25.01
CA THR A 47 6.64 -12.12 -24.43
C THR A 47 8.10 -12.46 -24.20
N ILE A 48 8.46 -12.70 -22.94
CA ILE A 48 9.81 -13.07 -22.51
C ILE A 48 9.87 -14.60 -22.46
N PRO A 49 10.65 -15.26 -23.34
CA PRO A 49 10.89 -16.69 -23.23
C PRO A 49 11.90 -16.97 -22.12
N VAL A 50 11.62 -17.98 -21.30
CA VAL A 50 12.59 -18.58 -20.37
C VAL A 50 12.77 -20.05 -20.75
N ASN A 51 13.96 -20.59 -20.57
CA ASN A 51 14.32 -21.95 -20.98
C ASN A 51 13.81 -23.02 -20.00
N ALA A 52 12.54 -22.92 -19.61
CA ALA A 52 11.83 -23.89 -18.78
C ALA A 52 11.29 -25.05 -19.63
N THR A 53 11.43 -26.27 -19.11
CA THR A 53 10.91 -27.49 -19.74
C THR A 53 9.49 -27.82 -19.32
N SER A 54 8.94 -27.05 -18.38
CA SER A 54 7.56 -27.14 -17.89
C SER A 54 6.88 -25.77 -17.91
N GLY A 55 5.59 -25.74 -17.57
CA GLY A 55 4.93 -24.49 -17.20
C GLY A 55 5.54 -23.82 -15.98
N LEU A 56 5.42 -22.50 -15.96
CA LEU A 56 5.81 -21.66 -14.83
C LEU A 56 4.71 -21.69 -13.75
N ARG A 57 5.10 -21.39 -12.51
CA ARG A 57 4.23 -21.39 -11.32
C ARG A 57 4.07 -19.97 -10.79
N GLN A 58 4.82 -19.62 -9.75
CA GLN A 58 4.76 -18.31 -9.12
C GLN A 58 5.76 -17.35 -9.75
N ILE A 59 5.44 -16.07 -9.73
CA ILE A 59 6.30 -14.99 -10.20
C ILE A 59 6.36 -13.87 -9.17
N ALA A 60 7.53 -13.27 -9.00
CA ALA A 60 7.74 -12.14 -8.12
C ALA A 60 8.85 -11.24 -8.65
N ILE A 61 8.75 -9.95 -8.36
CA ILE A 61 9.74 -8.93 -8.69
C ILE A 61 10.57 -8.66 -7.42
N SER A 62 11.89 -8.48 -7.55
CA SER A 62 12.72 -8.01 -6.43
C SER A 62 12.23 -6.66 -5.91
N SER A 63 12.44 -6.35 -4.64
CA SER A 63 11.88 -5.12 -4.04
C SER A 63 12.40 -3.82 -4.65
N ASP A 64 13.53 -3.85 -5.36
CA ASP A 64 14.03 -2.73 -6.14
C ASP A 64 13.37 -2.57 -7.51
N GLY A 65 12.63 -3.58 -7.99
CA GLY A 65 12.03 -3.59 -9.32
C GLY A 65 12.97 -4.02 -10.45
N HIS A 66 14.21 -4.44 -10.16
CA HIS A 66 15.24 -4.66 -11.20
C HIS A 66 15.22 -6.09 -11.76
N LYS A 67 14.70 -7.07 -11.03
CA LYS A 67 14.75 -8.49 -11.41
C LYS A 67 13.41 -9.16 -11.23
N LEU A 68 13.08 -10.02 -12.17
CA LEU A 68 11.88 -10.84 -12.16
C LEU A 68 12.28 -12.30 -11.98
N PHE A 69 11.61 -12.98 -11.04
CA PHE A 69 11.88 -14.36 -10.71
C PHE A 69 10.63 -15.21 -10.93
N ALA A 70 10.78 -16.39 -11.54
CA ALA A 70 9.68 -17.31 -11.78
C ALA A 70 10.05 -18.75 -11.37
N THR A 71 9.20 -19.41 -10.57
CA THR A 71 9.34 -20.82 -10.23
C THR A 71 8.74 -21.71 -11.33
N ALA A 72 9.24 -22.94 -11.47
CA ALA A 72 8.71 -23.89 -12.45
C ALA A 72 8.67 -25.33 -11.89
N ALA A 73 7.82 -26.16 -12.48
CA ALA A 73 7.68 -27.57 -12.08
C ALA A 73 8.90 -28.43 -12.41
N ASP A 74 9.76 -27.98 -13.34
CA ASP A 74 11.05 -28.61 -13.66
C ASP A 74 12.13 -28.41 -12.59
N GLY A 75 11.81 -27.70 -11.50
CA GLY A 75 12.66 -27.56 -10.33
C GLY A 75 13.56 -26.35 -10.33
N TYR A 76 13.45 -25.46 -11.33
CA TYR A 76 14.25 -24.24 -11.38
C TYR A 76 13.48 -22.99 -10.94
N ILE A 77 14.25 -22.03 -10.41
CA ILE A 77 13.85 -20.62 -10.34
C ILE A 77 14.60 -19.89 -11.47
N TYR A 78 13.85 -19.27 -12.37
CA TYR A 78 14.37 -18.49 -13.50
C TYR A 78 14.46 -17.02 -13.10
N ALA A 79 15.52 -16.35 -13.54
CA ALA A 79 15.72 -14.92 -13.32
C ALA A 79 15.77 -14.17 -14.66
N VAL A 80 15.07 -13.05 -14.73
CA VAL A 80 15.00 -12.15 -15.90
C VAL A 80 15.39 -10.75 -15.44
N ASN A 81 16.22 -10.06 -16.24
CA ASN A 81 16.54 -8.66 -15.97
C ASN A 81 15.38 -7.77 -16.47
N ILE A 82 14.87 -6.93 -15.59
CA ILE A 82 13.83 -5.94 -15.91
C ILE A 82 14.23 -4.54 -15.44
N ASP A 83 15.49 -4.34 -15.05
CA ASP A 83 16.04 -3.07 -14.61
C ASP A 83 15.79 -1.97 -15.67
N PRO A 84 14.98 -0.94 -15.37
CA PRO A 84 14.70 0.14 -16.31
C PRO A 84 15.96 0.82 -16.84
N GLU A 85 17.05 0.86 -16.06
CA GLU A 85 18.32 1.49 -16.47
C GLU A 85 19.07 0.65 -17.53
N ASP A 86 18.82 -0.66 -17.58
CA ASP A 86 19.43 -1.56 -18.55
C ASP A 86 18.64 -1.63 -19.88
N LYS A 87 17.50 -0.92 -19.98
CA LYS A 87 16.67 -0.89 -21.18
C LYS A 87 17.46 -0.34 -22.38
N PRO A 88 17.50 -1.04 -23.53
CA PRO A 88 18.34 -0.62 -24.64
C PRO A 88 17.87 0.70 -25.26
N SER A 89 18.81 1.62 -25.45
CA SER A 89 18.61 2.89 -26.16
C SER A 89 18.97 2.80 -27.65
N VAL A 90 19.71 1.77 -28.06
CA VAL A 90 20.14 1.54 -29.43
C VAL A 90 19.35 0.36 -30.03
N PRO A 91 18.69 0.54 -31.19
CA PRO A 91 18.00 -0.56 -31.87
C PRO A 91 18.93 -1.77 -32.10
N ASN A 92 18.39 -2.98 -31.93
CA ASN A 92 19.11 -4.25 -32.10
C ASN A 92 20.32 -4.47 -31.17
N SER A 93 20.42 -3.71 -30.08
CA SER A 93 21.42 -3.91 -29.03
C SER A 93 20.71 -4.30 -27.74
N ASN A 94 21.25 -5.26 -26.98
CA ASN A 94 20.79 -5.57 -25.63
C ASN A 94 21.94 -6.03 -24.72
N PRO A 95 22.95 -5.17 -24.49
CA PRO A 95 24.21 -5.57 -23.88
C PRO A 95 24.05 -5.96 -22.40
N ARG A 96 22.94 -5.57 -21.78
CA ARG A 96 22.62 -5.82 -20.37
C ARG A 96 21.48 -6.81 -20.18
N LYS A 97 21.03 -7.46 -21.27
CA LYS A 97 19.99 -8.51 -21.25
C LYS A 97 18.65 -8.04 -20.67
N TRP A 98 18.28 -6.78 -20.84
CA TRP A 98 16.98 -6.28 -20.39
C TRP A 98 15.84 -7.01 -21.11
N GLY A 99 14.84 -7.45 -20.36
CA GLY A 99 13.75 -8.26 -20.88
C GLY A 99 14.18 -9.67 -21.32
N GLU A 100 15.34 -10.16 -20.87
CA GLU A 100 15.86 -11.49 -21.18
C GLU A 100 16.22 -12.28 -19.92
N GLN A 101 16.21 -13.61 -20.03
CA GLN A 101 16.69 -14.49 -18.97
C GLN A 101 18.19 -14.28 -18.72
N ILE A 102 18.53 -13.98 -17.47
CA ILE A 102 19.91 -13.80 -17.02
C ILE A 102 20.49 -15.04 -16.34
N GLY A 103 19.64 -15.92 -15.82
CA GLY A 103 20.08 -17.16 -15.21
C GLY A 103 18.93 -18.03 -14.68
N LYS A 104 19.32 -19.16 -14.07
CA LYS A 104 18.41 -20.04 -13.32
C LYS A 104 19.14 -20.84 -12.25
N VAL A 105 18.45 -21.17 -11.17
CA VAL A 105 19.00 -21.97 -10.06
C VAL A 105 18.14 -23.21 -9.82
N LEU A 106 18.78 -24.36 -9.67
CA LEU A 106 18.11 -25.62 -9.35
C LEU A 106 17.71 -25.64 -7.88
N THR A 107 16.49 -26.09 -7.61
CA THR A 107 15.99 -26.35 -6.26
C THR A 107 15.80 -27.86 -6.06
N PRO A 108 16.27 -28.45 -4.95
CA PRO A 108 16.35 -29.91 -4.80
C PRO A 108 15.04 -30.67 -5.01
N THR A 109 13.92 -30.10 -4.58
CA THR A 109 12.60 -30.78 -4.56
C THR A 109 11.51 -30.02 -5.31
N GLY A 110 11.90 -28.94 -5.98
CA GLY A 110 11.07 -28.08 -6.80
C GLY A 110 10.45 -26.91 -6.06
N ALA A 111 10.79 -25.70 -6.48
CA ALA A 111 10.21 -24.48 -5.95
C ALA A 111 8.74 -24.33 -6.37
N TRP A 112 7.92 -23.81 -5.46
CA TRP A 112 6.51 -23.52 -5.74
C TRP A 112 6.19 -22.06 -5.44
N GLY A 113 6.04 -21.72 -4.17
CA GLY A 113 5.83 -20.36 -3.69
C GLY A 113 7.10 -19.52 -3.88
N LEU A 114 6.91 -18.22 -4.06
CA LEU A 114 7.98 -17.25 -4.26
C LEU A 114 7.47 -15.88 -3.81
N ALA A 115 8.29 -15.14 -3.07
CA ALA A 115 8.00 -13.78 -2.67
C ALA A 115 9.27 -12.92 -2.61
N ALA A 116 9.08 -11.63 -2.89
CA ALA A 116 10.06 -10.59 -2.63
C ALA A 116 10.34 -10.45 -1.14
N THR A 117 11.48 -9.83 -0.82
CA THR A 117 11.87 -9.53 0.56
C THR A 117 12.27 -8.05 0.67
N PRO A 118 12.36 -7.49 1.89
CA PRO A 118 12.88 -6.14 2.07
C PRO A 118 14.33 -5.95 1.56
N ASP A 119 15.09 -7.04 1.44
CA ASP A 119 16.42 -7.03 0.83
C ASP A 119 16.28 -7.35 -0.68
N PRO A 120 16.58 -6.41 -1.60
CA PRO A 120 16.39 -6.61 -3.04
C PRO A 120 17.27 -7.72 -3.63
N LEU A 121 18.33 -8.11 -2.92
CA LEU A 121 19.22 -9.20 -3.31
C LEU A 121 18.75 -10.56 -2.80
N LYS A 122 17.63 -10.62 -2.08
CA LYS A 122 17.09 -11.86 -1.53
C LYS A 122 15.62 -12.06 -1.92
N MET A 123 15.33 -13.30 -2.30
CA MET A 123 13.97 -13.80 -2.50
C MET A 123 13.74 -14.98 -1.54
N VAL A 124 12.50 -15.19 -1.10
CA VAL A 124 12.13 -16.41 -0.38
C VAL A 124 11.24 -17.27 -1.23
N PHE A 125 11.32 -18.59 -1.04
CA PHE A 125 10.53 -19.55 -1.79
C PHE A 125 10.16 -20.76 -0.94
N THR A 126 9.13 -21.49 -1.35
CA THR A 126 8.86 -22.82 -0.79
C THR A 126 9.48 -23.88 -1.68
N ASN A 127 10.04 -24.94 -1.09
CA ASN A 127 10.72 -26.01 -1.79
C ASN A 127 10.23 -27.37 -1.27
N GLY A 128 9.34 -27.99 -2.03
CA GLY A 128 8.67 -29.22 -1.64
C GLY A 128 7.60 -29.61 -2.66
N ASN A 129 7.10 -30.82 -2.55
CA ASN A 129 6.06 -31.34 -3.43
C ASN A 129 5.17 -32.34 -2.68
N ARG A 130 4.23 -32.97 -3.39
CA ARG A 130 3.28 -33.92 -2.79
C ARG A 130 3.94 -35.15 -2.17
N GLU A 131 5.12 -35.55 -2.64
CA GLU A 131 5.80 -36.75 -2.18
C GLU A 131 6.73 -36.49 -0.99
N THR A 132 7.24 -35.26 -0.88
CA THR A 132 8.19 -34.85 0.16
C THR A 132 8.07 -33.37 0.46
N ASP A 133 8.12 -33.03 1.76
CA ASP A 133 8.24 -31.63 2.21
C ASP A 133 9.60 -31.02 1.86
N GLY A 134 10.54 -31.85 1.38
CA GLY A 134 11.81 -31.42 0.82
C GLY A 134 12.63 -30.60 1.81
N SER A 135 13.23 -29.52 1.31
CA SER A 135 13.93 -28.54 2.13
C SER A 135 13.02 -27.39 2.60
N GLY A 136 11.70 -27.56 2.50
CA GLY A 136 10.65 -26.73 3.10
C GLY A 136 10.60 -25.28 2.63
N PHE A 137 11.40 -24.44 3.27
CA PHE A 137 11.56 -23.01 3.03
C PHE A 137 12.96 -22.74 2.49
N GLY A 138 13.06 -21.88 1.47
CA GLY A 138 14.32 -21.51 0.84
C GLY A 138 14.52 -20.00 0.78
N VAL A 139 15.79 -19.59 0.86
CA VAL A 139 16.26 -18.22 0.63
C VAL A 139 17.16 -18.24 -0.58
N LEU A 140 16.82 -17.47 -1.61
CA LEU A 140 17.66 -17.24 -2.79
C LEU A 140 18.38 -15.91 -2.59
N THR A 141 19.72 -15.93 -2.62
CA THR A 141 20.55 -14.71 -2.64
C THR A 141 21.18 -14.56 -4.02
N VAL A 142 21.13 -13.34 -4.57
CA VAL A 142 21.64 -13.01 -5.91
C VAL A 142 22.58 -11.80 -5.87
N SER A 143 23.23 -11.54 -7.00
CA SER A 143 23.97 -10.31 -7.28
C SER A 143 23.16 -9.38 -8.19
N ASP A 144 23.47 -8.09 -8.17
CA ASP A 144 22.80 -7.13 -9.04
C ASP A 144 23.20 -7.21 -10.51
N ASP A 145 24.41 -7.68 -10.80
CA ASP A 145 24.92 -7.71 -12.17
C ASP A 145 24.22 -8.79 -13.03
N PRO A 146 23.42 -8.42 -14.04
CA PRO A 146 22.74 -9.35 -14.94
C PRO A 146 23.69 -10.16 -15.83
N LEU A 147 24.96 -9.74 -15.94
CA LEU A 147 25.96 -10.44 -16.76
C LEU A 147 26.72 -11.51 -15.98
N ASN A 148 26.87 -11.32 -14.67
CA ASN A 148 27.62 -12.20 -13.77
C ASN A 148 26.70 -12.73 -12.66
N TRP A 149 25.57 -13.32 -13.07
CA TRP A 149 24.58 -13.83 -12.13
C TRP A 149 25.06 -15.10 -11.43
N VAL A 150 25.34 -15.00 -10.12
CA VAL A 150 25.83 -16.10 -9.28
C VAL A 150 24.89 -16.30 -8.08
N PRO A 151 23.85 -17.14 -8.19
CA PRO A 151 22.88 -17.35 -7.14
C PRO A 151 23.43 -18.28 -6.05
N THR A 152 22.97 -18.10 -4.82
CA THR A 152 23.13 -19.09 -3.75
C THR A 152 21.78 -19.36 -3.10
N THR A 153 21.60 -20.57 -2.58
CA THR A 153 20.39 -20.96 -1.88
C THR A 153 20.70 -21.46 -0.46
N GLY A 154 19.92 -20.98 0.50
CA GLY A 154 19.85 -21.50 1.87
C GLY A 154 18.48 -22.15 2.10
N TYR A 155 18.41 -23.10 3.04
CA TYR A 155 17.19 -23.87 3.29
C TYR A 155 16.89 -24.07 4.76
N THR A 156 15.61 -24.26 5.08
CA THR A 156 15.10 -24.56 6.41
C THR A 156 13.90 -25.47 6.31
N ASN A 157 13.92 -26.56 7.07
CA ASN A 157 12.82 -27.53 7.08
C ASN A 157 11.54 -26.91 7.67
N LEU A 158 10.39 -27.31 7.14
CA LEU A 158 9.07 -26.91 7.62
C LEU A 158 8.53 -27.86 8.71
N THR A 159 9.43 -28.30 9.59
CA THR A 159 9.15 -29.26 10.65
C THR A 159 9.26 -28.58 12.01
N LEU A 160 8.21 -28.68 12.84
CA LEU A 160 8.24 -28.21 14.23
C LEU A 160 8.77 -29.29 15.19
N THR A 161 8.56 -30.57 14.85
CA THR A 161 8.90 -31.73 15.69
C THR A 161 9.67 -32.81 14.91
N ASP A 162 9.21 -34.06 14.91
CA ASP A 162 9.85 -35.25 14.33
C ASP A 162 9.07 -35.86 13.14
N ASN A 163 8.32 -35.04 12.39
CA ASN A 163 7.53 -35.42 11.20
C ASN A 163 6.24 -36.24 11.46
N ASN A 164 5.87 -36.46 12.72
CA ASN A 164 4.71 -37.29 13.10
C ASN A 164 3.51 -36.49 13.64
N ASN A 165 3.56 -35.16 13.58
CA ASN A 165 2.53 -34.31 14.15
C ASN A 165 1.63 -33.68 13.07
N VAL A 166 0.32 -33.68 13.29
CA VAL A 166 -0.69 -33.05 12.41
C VAL A 166 -0.48 -31.55 12.25
N PHE A 167 0.21 -30.91 13.20
CA PHE A 167 0.47 -29.47 13.24
C PHE A 167 1.63 -28.99 12.35
N GLU A 168 2.38 -29.90 11.74
CA GLU A 168 3.51 -29.52 10.87
C GLU A 168 3.06 -28.91 9.54
N VAL A 169 3.95 -28.15 8.91
CA VAL A 169 3.66 -27.43 7.66
C VAL A 169 4.15 -28.29 6.51
N ASN A 170 3.22 -29.00 5.89
CA ASN A 170 3.51 -29.98 4.84
C ASN A 170 3.14 -29.40 3.47
N GLU A 171 3.93 -29.73 2.44
CA GLU A 171 3.74 -29.27 1.06
C GLU A 171 3.59 -27.73 0.99
N GLY A 172 4.67 -26.99 1.32
CA GLY A 172 4.67 -25.54 1.25
C GLY A 172 4.44 -25.02 -0.18
N VAL A 173 3.42 -24.19 -0.39
CA VAL A 173 2.98 -23.76 -1.74
C VAL A 173 2.94 -22.24 -1.95
N ALA A 174 2.93 -21.46 -0.89
CA ALA A 174 3.00 -20.01 -0.96
C ALA A 174 3.78 -19.47 0.24
N VAL A 175 4.38 -18.30 0.07
CA VAL A 175 5.18 -17.65 1.10
C VAL A 175 5.04 -16.13 1.00
N THR A 176 5.13 -15.43 2.12
CA THR A 176 5.24 -13.96 2.18
C THR A 176 6.11 -13.56 3.39
N VAL A 177 6.67 -12.34 3.38
CA VAL A 177 7.62 -11.85 4.40
C VAL A 177 7.17 -10.49 4.92
N THR A 178 7.30 -10.26 6.22
CA THR A 178 7.02 -8.95 6.82
C THR A 178 7.97 -7.88 6.30
N ALA A 179 7.50 -6.63 6.24
CA ALA A 179 8.29 -5.51 5.72
C ALA A 179 9.58 -5.24 6.51
N ASP A 180 9.63 -5.63 7.79
CA ASP A 180 10.82 -5.54 8.63
C ASP A 180 11.77 -6.76 8.48
N GLY A 181 11.39 -7.75 7.66
CA GLY A 181 12.18 -8.94 7.37
C GLY A 181 12.29 -9.93 8.54
N LYS A 182 11.58 -9.73 9.66
CA LYS A 182 11.74 -10.54 10.87
C LYS A 182 10.93 -11.83 10.86
N TYR A 183 9.83 -11.87 10.11
CA TYR A 183 8.95 -13.03 10.04
C TYR A 183 8.54 -13.34 8.59
N ALA A 184 8.37 -14.61 8.29
CA ALA A 184 7.74 -15.07 7.05
C ALA A 184 6.62 -16.06 7.34
N PHE A 185 5.63 -16.10 6.45
CA PHE A 185 4.46 -16.97 6.57
C PHE A 185 4.40 -17.91 5.39
N VAL A 186 4.20 -19.21 5.65
CA VAL A 186 4.21 -20.26 4.62
C VAL A 186 2.89 -21.02 4.62
N ALA A 187 2.17 -21.04 3.51
CA ALA A 187 0.98 -21.86 3.35
C ALA A 187 1.37 -23.31 3.05
N GLY A 188 0.89 -24.26 3.86
CA GLY A 188 1.04 -25.71 3.66
C GLY A 188 -0.30 -26.38 3.33
N ARG A 189 -0.32 -27.30 2.37
CA ARG A 189 -1.54 -28.03 1.96
C ARG A 189 -1.76 -29.34 2.69
N ASN A 190 -0.67 -30.08 2.94
CA ASN A 190 -0.71 -31.45 3.44
C ASN A 190 -1.52 -32.44 2.55
N SER A 191 -1.50 -32.28 1.22
CA SER A 191 -2.41 -33.02 0.32
C SER A 191 -2.24 -34.53 0.39
N LYS A 192 -1.01 -35.03 0.62
CA LYS A 192 -0.73 -36.47 0.67
C LYS A 192 -1.49 -37.16 1.80
N LYS A 193 -1.38 -36.64 3.03
CA LYS A 193 -2.07 -37.21 4.20
C LYS A 193 -3.60 -37.13 4.04
N ILE A 194 -4.10 -36.08 3.40
CA ILE A 194 -5.53 -35.91 3.08
C ILE A 194 -6.00 -36.94 2.06
N ILE A 195 -5.31 -37.07 0.92
CA ILE A 195 -5.73 -37.94 -0.20
C ILE A 195 -5.61 -39.42 0.16
N LEU A 196 -4.54 -39.80 0.88
CA LEU A 196 -4.33 -41.17 1.32
C LEU A 196 -5.17 -41.55 2.55
N GLY A 197 -5.86 -40.58 3.17
CA GLY A 197 -6.68 -40.80 4.37
C GLY A 197 -5.88 -41.27 5.58
N GLU A 198 -4.60 -40.91 5.65
CA GLU A 198 -3.68 -41.37 6.70
C GLU A 198 -4.01 -40.74 8.06
N ASP A 199 -4.57 -39.53 8.07
CA ASP A 199 -4.99 -38.84 9.29
C ASP A 199 -6.24 -37.97 9.06
N PRO A 200 -7.36 -38.19 9.77
CA PRO A 200 -8.57 -37.38 9.64
C PRO A 200 -8.40 -35.92 10.10
N LEU A 201 -7.34 -35.59 10.83
CA LEU A 201 -6.98 -34.24 11.25
C LEU A 201 -6.00 -33.56 10.28
N ALA A 202 -5.52 -34.27 9.25
CA ALA A 202 -4.66 -33.67 8.23
C ALA A 202 -5.40 -32.55 7.50
N GLY A 203 -4.77 -31.39 7.45
CA GLY A 203 -5.35 -30.18 6.92
C GLY A 203 -4.30 -29.15 6.54
N GLY A 204 -4.69 -28.17 5.76
CA GLY A 204 -3.85 -27.03 5.43
C GLY A 204 -3.74 -26.05 6.58
N ASN A 205 -2.56 -25.46 6.74
CA ASN A 205 -2.21 -24.49 7.78
C ASN A 205 -1.25 -23.42 7.25
N ILE A 206 -0.87 -22.49 8.13
CA ILE A 206 0.15 -21.48 7.86
C ILE A 206 1.27 -21.62 8.88
N GLY A 207 2.49 -21.84 8.41
CA GLY A 207 3.72 -21.82 9.19
C GLY A 207 4.25 -20.41 9.44
N ILE A 208 4.86 -20.19 10.60
CA ILE A 208 5.54 -18.94 10.96
C ILE A 208 7.05 -19.20 11.05
N ILE A 209 7.81 -18.59 10.14
CA ILE A 209 9.26 -18.57 10.13
C ILE A 209 9.75 -17.32 10.86
N LYS A 210 10.69 -17.47 11.78
CA LYS A 210 11.42 -16.38 12.42
C LYS A 210 12.79 -16.21 11.76
N ASP A 211 13.21 -14.96 11.63
CA ASP A 211 14.48 -14.55 11.00
C ASP A 211 14.68 -15.16 9.59
N PRO A 212 13.70 -14.99 8.67
CA PRO A 212 13.70 -15.66 7.38
C PRO A 212 14.89 -15.32 6.48
N LEU A 213 15.55 -14.18 6.69
CA LEU A 213 16.68 -13.71 5.85
C LEU A 213 18.04 -13.81 6.56
N GLY A 214 18.03 -14.20 7.83
CA GLY A 214 19.21 -14.39 8.65
C GLY A 214 19.93 -15.71 8.35
N PRO A 215 21.01 -16.00 9.08
CA PRO A 215 21.82 -17.20 8.84
C PRO A 215 21.12 -18.50 9.26
N ASN A 216 20.10 -18.43 10.12
CA ASN A 216 19.36 -19.59 10.64
C ASN A 216 17.85 -19.33 10.66
N PRO A 217 17.18 -19.26 9.49
CA PRO A 217 15.73 -19.21 9.46
C PRO A 217 15.15 -20.41 10.22
N LYS A 218 14.04 -20.19 10.93
CA LYS A 218 13.45 -21.27 11.74
C LYS A 218 11.93 -21.21 11.74
N LEU A 219 11.30 -22.35 11.45
CA LEU A 219 9.88 -22.53 11.75
C LEU A 219 9.69 -22.57 13.27
N VAL A 220 8.94 -21.61 13.80
CA VAL A 220 8.76 -21.42 15.25
C VAL A 220 7.35 -21.72 15.73
N ALA A 221 6.36 -21.66 14.83
CA ALA A 221 4.97 -21.98 15.14
C ALA A 221 4.17 -22.22 13.85
N ALA A 222 2.92 -22.64 14.00
CA ALA A 222 1.95 -22.75 12.90
C ALA A 222 0.53 -22.40 13.41
N THR A 223 -0.37 -22.06 12.48
CA THR A 223 -1.80 -21.99 12.77
C THR A 223 -2.41 -23.39 12.89
N GLU A 224 -3.62 -23.48 13.41
CA GLU A 224 -4.36 -24.74 13.47
C GLU A 224 -4.59 -25.27 12.05
N PRO A 225 -4.28 -26.55 11.78
CA PRO A 225 -4.67 -27.20 10.54
C PRO A 225 -6.18 -27.26 10.42
N VAL A 226 -6.69 -26.90 9.24
CA VAL A 226 -8.12 -27.06 8.94
C VAL A 226 -8.31 -28.39 8.21
N PRO A 227 -8.92 -29.42 8.84
CA PRO A 227 -8.95 -30.77 8.27
C PRO A 227 -9.60 -30.82 6.88
N GLY A 228 -8.97 -31.56 5.96
CA GLY A 228 -9.47 -31.76 4.59
C GLY A 228 -9.40 -30.54 3.66
N ILE A 229 -8.80 -29.43 4.11
CA ILE A 229 -8.64 -28.20 3.34
C ILE A 229 -7.23 -28.10 2.77
N LEU A 230 -7.10 -27.55 1.55
CA LEU A 230 -5.83 -27.42 0.85
C LEU A 230 -5.36 -25.96 0.81
N THR A 231 -4.85 -25.43 1.93
CA THR A 231 -4.40 -24.02 1.99
C THR A 231 -3.46 -23.71 0.83
N ASN A 232 -3.84 -22.75 0.00
CA ASN A 232 -3.26 -22.62 -1.34
C ASN A 232 -2.38 -21.39 -1.51
N ASN A 233 -2.71 -20.30 -0.81
CA ASN A 233 -2.03 -19.04 -0.96
C ASN A 233 -2.02 -18.28 0.37
N VAL A 234 -1.01 -17.42 0.56
CA VAL A 234 -0.89 -16.53 1.72
C VAL A 234 -0.26 -15.20 1.28
N THR A 235 -0.81 -14.08 1.76
CA THR A 235 -0.30 -12.75 1.44
C THR A 235 -0.54 -11.77 2.59
N LEU A 236 0.28 -10.74 2.71
CA LEU A 236 0.12 -9.66 3.69
C LEU A 236 -0.70 -8.50 3.09
N SER A 237 -1.48 -7.81 3.92
CA SER A 237 -2.05 -6.50 3.59
C SER A 237 -0.93 -5.48 3.29
N GLY A 238 -1.25 -4.41 2.56
CA GLY A 238 -0.26 -3.37 2.19
C GLY A 238 0.46 -2.75 3.39
N ASP A 239 -0.29 -2.54 4.48
CA ASP A 239 0.20 -2.05 5.77
C ASP A 239 0.85 -3.13 6.65
N GLY A 240 0.84 -4.38 6.22
CA GLY A 240 1.43 -5.53 6.93
C GLY A 240 0.71 -5.95 8.22
N LYS A 241 -0.42 -5.33 8.58
CA LYS A 241 -1.15 -5.65 9.82
C LYS A 241 -1.93 -6.95 9.74
N TYR A 242 -2.33 -7.35 8.54
CA TYR A 242 -3.15 -8.53 8.32
C TYR A 242 -2.48 -9.52 7.39
N LEU A 243 -2.60 -10.79 7.72
CA LEU A 243 -2.22 -11.91 6.87
C LEU A 243 -3.49 -12.54 6.32
N ILE A 244 -3.56 -12.77 5.03
CA ILE A 244 -4.72 -13.37 4.36
C ILE A 244 -4.30 -14.72 3.82
N GLY A 245 -4.93 -15.78 4.33
CA GLY A 245 -4.74 -17.15 3.87
C GLY A 245 -5.93 -17.64 3.04
N SER A 246 -5.67 -18.35 1.96
CA SER A 246 -6.68 -18.98 1.11
C SER A 246 -6.85 -20.45 1.44
N TYR A 247 -8.09 -20.87 1.68
CA TYR A 247 -8.48 -22.20 2.17
C TYR A 247 -9.55 -22.84 1.26
N PRO A 248 -9.16 -23.32 0.05
CA PRO A 248 -10.07 -24.02 -0.86
C PRO A 248 -10.39 -25.45 -0.40
N THR A 249 -11.59 -25.89 -0.73
CA THR A 249 -12.06 -27.26 -0.49
C THR A 249 -11.95 -28.10 -1.76
N LEU A 250 -11.88 -29.43 -1.60
CA LEU A 250 -11.97 -30.37 -2.72
C LEU A 250 -13.34 -30.32 -3.44
N GLY A 251 -14.40 -29.88 -2.76
CA GLY A 251 -15.77 -29.85 -3.26
C GLY A 251 -16.16 -28.60 -4.07
N GLY A 252 -15.23 -27.65 -4.28
CA GLY A 252 -15.46 -26.48 -5.14
C GLY A 252 -15.94 -25.20 -4.43
N GLY A 253 -15.88 -25.13 -3.10
CA GLY A 253 -16.06 -23.90 -2.32
C GLY A 253 -14.85 -23.60 -1.44
N GLY A 254 -14.82 -22.48 -0.71
CA GLY A 254 -13.71 -22.19 0.18
C GLY A 254 -13.91 -20.95 1.00
N SER A 255 -12.92 -20.66 1.82
CA SER A 255 -12.88 -19.42 2.59
C SER A 255 -11.51 -18.78 2.48
N ALA A 256 -11.46 -17.50 2.76
CA ALA A 256 -10.21 -16.86 3.12
C ALA A 256 -10.30 -16.39 4.58
N TYR A 257 -9.20 -16.58 5.28
CA TYR A 257 -9.05 -16.23 6.68
C TYR A 257 -8.10 -15.05 6.78
N VAL A 258 -8.47 -14.09 7.62
CA VAL A 258 -7.67 -12.91 7.95
C VAL A 258 -7.14 -13.08 9.35
N PHE A 259 -5.82 -13.05 9.47
CA PHE A 259 -5.12 -13.14 10.74
C PHE A 259 -4.48 -11.80 11.08
N ASP A 260 -4.52 -11.42 12.36
CA ASP A 260 -3.82 -10.24 12.86
C ASP A 260 -2.34 -10.58 13.06
N VAL A 261 -1.46 -9.92 12.31
CA VAL A 261 -0.01 -10.16 12.32
C VAL A 261 0.59 -9.74 13.65
N GLY A 262 0.10 -8.65 14.25
CA GLY A 262 0.56 -8.18 15.55
C GLY A 262 0.26 -9.19 16.65
N GLU A 263 -0.94 -9.77 16.67
CA GLU A 263 -1.30 -10.81 17.63
C GLU A 263 -0.56 -12.13 17.37
N ILE A 264 -0.30 -12.50 16.10
CA ILE A 264 0.58 -13.65 15.79
C ILE A 264 1.96 -13.44 16.40
N ILE A 265 2.61 -12.31 16.11
CA ILE A 265 3.98 -12.03 16.57
C ILE A 265 4.01 -11.98 18.09
N LYS A 266 3.06 -11.28 18.71
CA LYS A 266 2.94 -11.20 20.18
C LYS A 266 2.79 -12.59 20.82
N THR A 267 2.00 -13.47 20.21
CA THR A 267 1.81 -14.85 20.69
C THR A 267 3.06 -15.70 20.52
N VAL A 268 3.75 -15.58 19.38
CA VAL A 268 5.01 -16.29 19.12
C VAL A 268 6.11 -15.85 20.09
N GLU A 269 6.19 -14.56 20.39
CA GLU A 269 7.19 -14.00 21.30
C GLU A 269 6.87 -14.29 22.77
N ASN A 270 5.58 -14.36 23.13
CA ASN A 270 5.13 -14.55 24.51
C ASN A 270 4.01 -15.59 24.61
N PRO A 271 4.29 -16.89 24.42
CA PRO A 271 3.27 -17.95 24.32
C PRO A 271 2.61 -18.34 25.66
N GLY A 272 2.82 -17.59 26.74
CA GLY A 272 2.20 -17.87 28.04
C GLY A 272 2.56 -19.25 28.62
N GLY A 273 3.77 -19.75 28.34
CA GLY A 273 4.24 -21.08 28.79
C GLY A 273 3.73 -22.26 27.97
N LYS A 274 3.03 -22.02 26.85
CA LYS A 274 2.64 -23.07 25.90
C LYS A 274 3.79 -23.43 24.96
N ASP A 275 3.84 -24.69 24.57
CA ASP A 275 4.81 -25.21 23.61
C ASP A 275 4.29 -25.01 22.18
N LEU A 276 4.85 -24.02 21.47
CA LEU A 276 4.47 -23.66 20.10
C LEU A 276 4.74 -24.77 19.06
N THR A 277 5.47 -25.82 19.44
CA THR A 277 5.65 -27.01 18.59
C THR A 277 4.47 -28.00 18.68
N LYS A 278 3.57 -27.80 19.66
CA LYS A 278 2.43 -28.70 19.95
C LYS A 278 1.08 -28.01 19.96
N VAL A 279 1.06 -26.67 20.05
CA VAL A 279 -0.16 -25.89 20.12
C VAL A 279 -0.10 -24.76 19.11
N ALA A 280 -1.14 -24.64 18.28
CA ALA A 280 -1.25 -23.62 17.27
C ALA A 280 -1.39 -22.20 17.86
N VAL A 281 -0.88 -21.20 17.15
CA VAL A 281 -0.88 -19.79 17.61
C VAL A 281 -2.30 -19.26 17.88
N ASP A 282 -3.25 -19.60 17.02
CA ASP A 282 -4.65 -19.19 17.10
C ASP A 282 -5.45 -19.95 18.16
N LYS A 283 -4.92 -21.06 18.69
CA LYS A 283 -5.46 -21.71 19.90
C LYS A 283 -4.95 -21.06 21.17
N ILE A 284 -3.73 -20.52 21.16
CA ILE A 284 -3.14 -19.82 22.30
C ILE A 284 -3.80 -18.45 22.45
N ASP A 285 -3.91 -17.71 21.34
CA ASP A 285 -4.60 -16.42 21.29
C ASP A 285 -5.69 -16.43 20.21
N PRO A 286 -6.97 -16.59 20.59
CA PRO A 286 -8.09 -16.54 19.65
C PRO A 286 -8.21 -15.22 18.88
N LYS A 287 -7.56 -14.13 19.32
CA LYS A 287 -7.54 -12.85 18.59
C LYS A 287 -6.69 -12.89 17.32
N VAL A 288 -5.82 -13.90 17.19
CA VAL A 288 -5.04 -14.13 15.97
C VAL A 288 -5.95 -14.25 14.76
N VAL A 289 -7.11 -14.91 14.88
CA VAL A 289 -8.09 -14.97 13.78
C VAL A 289 -9.01 -13.76 13.89
N SER A 290 -8.82 -12.79 13.00
CA SER A 290 -9.60 -11.56 12.97
C SER A 290 -10.96 -11.78 12.29
N LYS A 291 -10.96 -12.33 11.07
CA LYS A 291 -12.16 -12.53 10.25
C LYS A 291 -12.03 -13.74 9.33
N SER A 292 -13.16 -14.26 8.87
CA SER A 292 -13.23 -15.23 7.76
C SER A 292 -14.34 -14.85 6.81
N PHE A 293 -14.13 -15.04 5.51
CA PHE A 293 -15.14 -14.80 4.49
C PHE A 293 -15.25 -15.98 3.53
N ALA A 294 -16.48 -16.40 3.26
CA ALA A 294 -16.78 -17.38 2.23
C ALA A 294 -16.69 -16.72 0.85
N THR A 295 -15.95 -17.33 -0.07
CA THR A 295 -15.61 -16.72 -1.36
C THR A 295 -16.55 -17.14 -2.50
N GLY A 296 -17.60 -17.92 -2.22
CA GLY A 296 -18.54 -18.44 -3.23
C GLY A 296 -17.97 -19.51 -4.17
N GLY A 297 -16.64 -19.66 -4.21
CA GLY A 297 -15.87 -20.67 -4.94
C GLY A 297 -14.45 -20.80 -4.37
N ASN A 298 -13.59 -21.63 -4.97
CA ASN A 298 -12.21 -21.84 -4.49
C ASN A 298 -11.34 -20.58 -4.67
N PRO A 299 -10.78 -19.99 -3.60
CA PRO A 299 -9.95 -18.79 -3.71
C PRO A 299 -8.51 -19.13 -4.16
N LEU A 300 -8.31 -19.55 -5.40
CA LEU A 300 -6.99 -20.07 -5.85
C LEU A 300 -5.91 -18.98 -6.01
N GLY A 301 -6.29 -17.72 -6.18
CA GLY A 301 -5.38 -16.58 -6.25
C GLY A 301 -5.69 -15.56 -5.16
N LEU A 302 -4.65 -15.09 -4.48
CA LEU A 302 -4.71 -13.89 -3.64
C LEU A 302 -3.70 -12.91 -4.23
N LEU A 303 -4.17 -11.71 -4.55
CA LEU A 303 -3.34 -10.57 -4.86
C LEU A 303 -3.77 -9.46 -3.91
N VAL A 304 -2.82 -8.90 -3.18
CA VAL A 304 -3.03 -7.62 -2.52
C VAL A 304 -2.49 -6.60 -3.50
N ALA A 305 -3.37 -5.72 -4.00
CA ALA A 305 -2.90 -4.50 -4.62
C ALA A 305 -2.12 -3.76 -3.54
N GLN A 306 -0.80 -3.75 -3.64
CA GLN A 306 -0.02 -2.82 -2.83
C GLN A 306 -0.47 -1.44 -3.30
N ASN A 307 -1.01 -0.63 -2.38
CA ASN A 307 -1.21 0.76 -2.70
C ASN A 307 0.16 1.32 -3.03
N PHE A 308 0.35 1.80 -4.26
CA PHE A 308 1.53 2.54 -4.72
C PHE A 308 1.95 3.61 -3.68
N GLU A 309 0.97 4.09 -2.92
CA GLU A 309 1.05 5.04 -1.81
C GLU A 309 1.78 4.52 -0.56
N ASP A 310 1.63 3.25 -0.16
CA ASP A 310 2.33 2.64 0.98
C ASP A 310 3.81 2.36 0.65
N ILE A 311 4.09 2.11 -0.63
CA ILE A 311 5.45 2.00 -1.15
C ILE A 311 6.07 3.40 -1.17
N LEU A 312 5.36 4.38 -1.73
CA LEU A 312 5.83 5.77 -1.79
C LEU A 312 6.07 6.36 -0.39
N LEU A 313 5.18 6.16 0.59
CA LEU A 313 5.35 6.65 1.96
C LEU A 313 6.57 6.05 2.65
N ARG A 314 6.81 4.73 2.53
CA ARG A 314 7.98 4.06 3.08
C ARG A 314 9.28 4.55 2.45
N GLU A 315 9.29 4.68 1.13
CA GLU A 315 10.42 5.17 0.35
C GLU A 315 10.68 6.67 0.63
N LEU A 316 9.64 7.47 0.85
CA LEU A 316 9.75 8.88 1.25
C LEU A 316 10.27 9.05 2.68
N GLU A 317 9.84 8.23 3.64
CA GLU A 317 10.43 8.22 4.99
C GLU A 317 11.91 7.84 4.95
N GLN A 318 12.29 6.92 4.05
CA GLN A 318 13.68 6.55 3.84
C GLN A 318 14.47 7.70 3.20
N PHE A 319 13.89 8.41 2.22
CA PHE A 319 14.47 9.60 1.61
C PHE A 319 14.66 10.74 2.62
N GLU A 320 13.67 11.01 3.47
CA GLU A 320 13.77 12.01 4.55
C GLU A 320 14.87 11.66 5.56
N ARG A 321 15.04 10.36 5.89
CA ARG A 321 16.17 9.89 6.71
C ARG A 321 17.51 10.08 6.00
N LEU A 322 17.61 9.73 4.72
CA LEU A 322 18.82 9.92 3.91
C LEU A 322 19.23 11.40 3.83
N LEU A 323 18.27 12.31 3.75
CA LEU A 323 18.49 13.76 3.77
C LEU A 323 18.95 14.28 5.15
N SER A 324 18.60 13.59 6.23
CA SER A 324 18.96 13.98 7.60
C SER A 324 20.39 13.60 8.01
N GLU A 325 21.05 12.73 7.24
CA GLU A 325 22.40 12.22 7.52
C GLU A 325 23.46 12.87 6.60
N PRO A 326 24.57 13.41 7.15
CA PRO A 326 25.64 13.95 6.33
C PRO A 326 26.34 12.84 5.51
N ASN A 327 26.60 13.12 4.22
CA ASN A 327 27.37 12.28 3.27
C ASN A 327 26.63 11.12 2.55
N ASN A 328 25.30 11.06 2.55
CA ASN A 328 24.55 10.01 1.82
C ASN A 328 24.27 10.32 0.33
N LEU A 329 25.13 11.11 -0.32
CA LEU A 329 24.89 11.66 -1.67
C LEU A 329 24.61 10.60 -2.74
N LYS A 330 25.31 9.46 -2.67
CA LYS A 330 25.09 8.34 -3.59
C LYS A 330 23.73 7.66 -3.39
N GLN A 331 23.28 7.52 -2.15
CA GLN A 331 21.99 6.91 -1.84
C GLN A 331 20.82 7.83 -2.21
N ILE A 332 21.02 9.15 -2.09
CA ILE A 332 20.09 10.17 -2.59
C ILE A 332 20.03 10.13 -4.12
N ASP A 333 21.17 10.02 -4.81
CA ASP A 333 21.23 9.86 -6.28
C ASP A 333 20.50 8.60 -6.75
N ASP A 334 20.81 7.46 -6.13
CA ASP A 334 20.22 6.15 -6.44
C ASP A 334 18.69 6.20 -6.21
N PHE A 335 18.22 6.86 -5.14
CA PHE A 335 16.80 7.06 -4.87
C PHE A 335 16.10 7.91 -5.96
N LEU A 336 16.68 9.06 -6.31
CA LEU A 336 16.08 9.97 -7.30
C LEU A 336 16.01 9.33 -8.69
N LYS A 337 17.04 8.58 -9.09
CA LYS A 337 17.05 7.85 -10.36
C LYS A 337 16.06 6.69 -10.39
N ARG A 338 15.92 5.95 -9.28
CA ARG A 338 15.01 4.81 -9.16
C ARG A 338 13.54 5.22 -9.08
N TRP A 339 13.23 6.29 -8.34
CA TRP A 339 11.85 6.63 -7.97
C TRP A 339 11.30 7.90 -8.59
N ILE A 340 12.11 8.94 -8.81
CA ILE A 340 11.59 10.21 -9.33
C ILE A 340 11.70 10.24 -10.85
N LEU A 341 12.89 9.96 -11.37
CA LEU A 341 13.23 10.13 -12.78
C LEU A 341 12.28 9.38 -13.75
N PRO A 342 11.85 8.13 -13.48
CA PRO A 342 10.95 7.39 -14.36
C PRO A 342 9.55 8.03 -14.46
N HIS A 343 9.07 8.68 -13.41
CA HIS A 343 7.72 9.27 -13.35
C HIS A 343 7.63 10.67 -13.99
N ILE A 344 8.77 11.36 -14.10
CA ILE A 344 8.85 12.72 -14.68
C ILE A 344 9.43 12.74 -16.11
N GLN A 345 9.91 11.59 -16.59
CA GLN A 345 10.57 11.45 -17.89
C GLN A 345 9.65 11.88 -19.04
N GLY A 346 10.10 12.84 -19.85
CA GLY A 346 9.34 13.48 -20.92
C GLY A 346 8.31 14.53 -20.46
N LYS A 347 8.01 14.61 -19.15
CA LYS A 347 7.01 15.54 -18.59
C LYS A 347 7.65 16.84 -18.05
N TYR A 348 8.92 16.80 -17.61
CA TYR A 348 9.60 17.95 -16.99
C TYR A 348 11.09 18.09 -17.40
N PRO A 349 11.38 18.62 -18.60
CA PRO A 349 12.73 18.64 -19.20
C PRO A 349 13.80 19.37 -18.39
N THR A 350 13.38 20.36 -17.59
CA THR A 350 14.29 21.13 -16.73
C THR A 350 14.80 20.29 -15.57
N ILE A 351 13.95 19.46 -14.97
CA ILE A 351 14.30 18.59 -13.83
C ILE A 351 15.26 17.48 -14.30
N GLU A 352 14.96 16.88 -15.45
CA GLU A 352 15.81 15.84 -16.06
C GLU A 352 17.24 16.33 -16.31
N ARG A 353 17.40 17.54 -16.86
CA ARG A 353 18.72 18.13 -17.13
C ARG A 353 19.54 18.37 -15.86
N ILE A 354 18.88 18.67 -14.75
CA ILE A 354 19.54 18.91 -13.46
C ILE A 354 19.94 17.58 -12.80
N LEU A 355 19.04 16.58 -12.80
CA LEU A 355 19.35 15.23 -12.30
C LEU A 355 20.48 14.57 -13.09
N ARG A 356 20.53 14.79 -14.41
CA ARG A 356 21.62 14.30 -15.27
C ARG A 356 22.97 14.95 -14.93
N ARG A 357 22.99 16.27 -14.72
CA ARG A 357 24.18 17.01 -14.28
C ARG A 357 24.66 16.56 -12.90
N PHE A 358 23.74 16.28 -11.98
CA PHE A 358 24.07 15.77 -10.65
C PHE A 358 24.75 14.38 -10.74
N GLY A 359 24.16 13.45 -11.49
CA GLY A 359 24.75 12.13 -11.74
C GLY A 359 26.12 12.15 -12.43
N GLU A 360 26.47 13.24 -13.12
CA GLU A 360 27.79 13.45 -13.75
C GLU A 360 28.84 14.05 -12.80
N THR A 361 28.43 14.79 -11.77
CA THR A 361 29.36 15.64 -10.98
C THR A 361 29.46 15.25 -9.51
N GLY A 362 28.45 14.59 -8.93
CA GLY A 362 28.44 14.17 -7.52
C GLY A 362 28.39 15.31 -6.50
N ASP A 363 28.36 16.57 -6.96
CA ASP A 363 28.35 17.77 -6.13
C ASP A 363 26.95 18.40 -6.12
N TRP A 364 26.36 18.45 -4.92
CA TRP A 364 25.23 19.33 -4.64
C TRP A 364 25.78 20.78 -4.46
N THR A 365 25.24 21.75 -5.20
CA THR A 365 25.52 23.19 -4.98
C THR A 365 24.30 23.87 -4.37
N VAL A 366 24.44 25.09 -3.84
CA VAL A 366 23.31 25.87 -3.26
C VAL A 366 22.12 26.10 -4.24
N ALA A 367 22.28 25.73 -5.53
CA ALA A 367 21.20 25.63 -6.54
C ALA A 367 20.14 24.54 -6.25
N ASP A 368 20.35 23.67 -5.25
CA ASP A 368 19.57 22.44 -5.07
C ASP A 368 18.30 22.56 -4.21
N ALA A 369 18.02 23.76 -3.69
CA ALA A 369 16.72 24.07 -3.09
C ALA A 369 15.56 23.96 -4.12
N GLU A 370 15.86 24.07 -5.41
CA GLU A 370 14.88 23.96 -6.51
C GLU A 370 14.35 22.52 -6.66
N ILE A 371 15.18 21.49 -6.47
CA ILE A 371 14.77 20.08 -6.55
C ILE A 371 13.92 19.70 -5.33
N ILE A 372 14.30 20.13 -4.13
CA ILE A 372 13.52 19.90 -2.91
C ILE A 372 12.15 20.59 -3.01
N ALA A 373 12.09 21.82 -3.53
CA ALA A 373 10.83 22.54 -3.73
C ALA A 373 9.94 21.91 -4.82
N LEU A 374 10.52 21.41 -5.92
CA LEU A 374 9.76 20.73 -6.98
C LEU A 374 9.30 19.33 -6.60
N LEU A 375 10.12 18.59 -5.83
CA LEU A 375 9.75 17.29 -5.27
C LEU A 375 8.61 17.47 -4.26
N ASN A 376 8.68 18.48 -3.39
CA ASN A 376 7.58 18.83 -2.48
C ASN A 376 6.30 19.21 -3.25
N GLY A 377 6.38 20.02 -4.31
CA GLY A 377 5.21 20.35 -5.13
C GLY A 377 4.62 19.18 -5.95
N ALA A 378 5.44 18.19 -6.33
CA ALA A 378 4.96 16.94 -6.92
C ALA A 378 4.34 16.01 -5.87
N LEU A 379 4.91 15.98 -4.67
CA LEU A 379 4.38 15.30 -3.48
C LEU A 379 3.02 15.88 -3.04
N ASP A 380 2.81 17.18 -3.12
CA ASP A 380 1.57 17.84 -2.69
C ASP A 380 0.37 17.49 -3.59
N ARG A 381 0.58 17.36 -4.91
CA ARG A 381 -0.46 16.87 -5.84
C ARG A 381 -0.82 15.40 -5.61
N TYR A 382 0.14 14.63 -5.09
CA TYR A 382 -0.05 13.21 -4.80
C TYR A 382 -0.59 12.98 -3.38
N ARG A 383 -0.31 13.87 -2.41
CA ARG A 383 -0.72 13.74 -0.99
C ARG A 383 -2.16 14.15 -0.72
N PHE A 384 -2.76 15.00 -1.55
CA PHE A 384 -4.19 15.33 -1.46
C PHE A 384 -4.98 14.63 -2.57
N ASP A 385 -4.96 13.30 -2.55
CA ASP A 385 -6.03 12.54 -3.21
C ASP A 385 -7.20 12.42 -2.24
N SER A 386 -8.30 13.10 -2.55
CA SER A 386 -9.54 13.04 -1.75
C SER A 386 -10.15 11.63 -1.74
N SER A 387 -9.64 10.68 -2.53
CA SER A 387 -9.99 9.27 -2.46
C SER A 387 -9.46 8.57 -1.19
N ARG A 388 -8.43 9.13 -0.51
CA ARG A 388 -7.64 8.48 0.56
C ARG A 388 -8.05 8.74 2.01
N VAL A 389 -8.92 9.71 2.26
CA VAL A 389 -9.50 9.83 3.61
C VAL A 389 -10.67 8.84 3.65
N ASP A 390 -10.52 7.77 4.44
CA ASP A 390 -11.50 6.69 4.57
C ASP A 390 -12.89 7.30 4.69
N GLY A 391 -13.72 7.09 3.68
CA GLY A 391 -15.10 7.57 3.68
C GLY A 391 -16.03 6.45 4.06
N SER A 392 -17.32 6.70 3.91
CA SER A 392 -18.37 5.69 4.10
C SER A 392 -18.37 4.57 3.03
N GLY A 393 -17.39 4.52 2.12
CA GLY A 393 -17.40 3.66 0.93
C GLY A 393 -18.10 4.31 -0.28
N PRO A 394 -18.40 3.56 -1.35
CA PRO A 394 -18.97 4.13 -2.58
C PRO A 394 -20.35 4.76 -2.37
N HIS A 395 -20.55 5.94 -2.96
CA HIS A 395 -21.82 6.64 -2.97
C HIS A 395 -22.90 5.84 -3.69
N GLY A 396 -24.09 5.75 -3.09
CA GLY A 396 -25.24 5.09 -3.73
C GLY A 396 -25.09 3.58 -3.96
N VAL A 397 -24.19 2.91 -3.22
CA VAL A 397 -23.95 1.46 -3.32
C VAL A 397 -25.20 0.63 -2.96
N ARG A 398 -26.15 1.19 -2.21
CA ARG A 398 -27.43 0.54 -1.89
C ARG A 398 -28.62 1.50 -2.08
N ALA A 399 -29.80 0.92 -2.26
CA ALA A 399 -31.05 1.70 -2.28
C ALA A 399 -31.38 2.26 -0.88
N PRO A 400 -32.01 3.45 -0.78
CA PRO A 400 -32.48 3.99 0.50
C PRO A 400 -33.61 3.16 1.12
N ILE A 401 -33.52 2.87 2.42
CA ILE A 401 -34.62 2.30 3.23
C ILE A 401 -35.47 3.44 3.85
N PRO A 402 -36.70 3.18 4.32
CA PRO A 402 -37.55 4.20 4.94
C PRO A 402 -36.84 5.00 6.05
N GLU A 403 -36.06 4.32 6.87
CA GLU A 403 -35.30 4.90 7.98
C GLU A 403 -34.27 5.92 7.48
N ASP A 404 -33.57 5.66 6.37
CA ASP A 404 -32.61 6.62 5.81
C ASP A 404 -33.31 7.91 5.34
N ARG A 405 -34.53 7.78 4.81
CA ARG A 405 -35.33 8.94 4.36
C ARG A 405 -35.83 9.75 5.54
N GLU A 406 -36.25 9.10 6.63
CA GLU A 406 -36.62 9.76 7.87
C GLU A 406 -35.43 10.50 8.48
N ILE A 407 -34.27 9.84 8.57
CA ILE A 407 -33.03 10.44 9.06
C ILE A 407 -32.64 11.64 8.19
N HIS A 408 -32.63 11.48 6.87
CA HIS A 408 -32.32 12.57 5.95
C HIS A 408 -33.26 13.78 6.11
N LEU A 409 -34.57 13.55 6.29
CA LEU A 409 -35.55 14.61 6.56
C LEU A 409 -35.34 15.28 7.91
N ILE A 410 -35.00 14.52 8.96
CA ILE A 410 -34.67 15.05 10.29
C ILE A 410 -33.44 15.96 10.18
N PHE A 411 -32.37 15.50 9.55
CA PHE A 411 -31.12 16.26 9.41
C PHE A 411 -31.29 17.49 8.51
N ARG A 412 -32.07 17.43 7.42
CA ARG A 412 -32.41 18.61 6.61
C ARG A 412 -33.25 19.62 7.39
N GLY A 413 -34.19 19.13 8.20
CA GLY A 413 -34.98 19.97 9.09
C GLY A 413 -34.10 20.69 10.10
N VAL A 414 -33.17 19.98 10.73
CA VAL A 414 -32.20 20.51 11.69
C VAL A 414 -31.28 21.55 11.02
N ALA A 415 -30.66 21.23 9.88
CA ALA A 415 -29.68 22.10 9.20
C ALA A 415 -30.30 23.37 8.57
N GLY A 416 -31.62 23.45 8.38
CA GLY A 416 -32.34 24.59 7.81
C GLY A 416 -32.48 25.86 8.69
N GLY A 417 -31.67 26.00 9.74
CA GLY A 417 -31.50 27.23 10.54
C GLY A 417 -32.64 27.57 11.52
N ALA A 418 -33.91 27.43 11.13
CA ALA A 418 -35.05 27.77 12.02
C ALA A 418 -35.40 26.66 13.04
N ASN A 419 -35.02 25.41 12.77
CA ASN A 419 -35.34 24.25 13.62
C ASN A 419 -34.12 23.69 14.39
N PHE A 420 -32.91 24.19 14.17
CA PHE A 420 -31.72 23.76 14.93
C PHE A 420 -31.83 24.18 16.40
N ALA A 421 -32.19 25.44 16.65
CA ALA A 421 -32.45 25.96 17.99
C ALA A 421 -33.69 25.32 18.65
N TRP A 422 -34.70 24.93 17.85
CA TRP A 422 -35.91 24.29 18.35
C TRP A 422 -35.68 22.81 18.72
N PHE A 423 -34.96 22.06 17.89
CA PHE A 423 -34.58 20.66 18.14
C PHE A 423 -33.62 20.55 19.33
N ALA A 424 -32.58 21.38 19.40
CA ALA A 424 -31.65 21.44 20.54
C ALA A 424 -32.34 21.80 21.88
N ARG A 425 -33.42 22.59 21.82
CA ARG A 425 -34.28 22.92 22.98
C ARG A 425 -35.19 21.76 23.39
N LEU A 426 -35.63 20.93 22.43
CA LEU A 426 -36.48 19.76 22.68
C LEU A 426 -35.72 18.60 23.34
N VAL A 427 -34.40 18.48 23.10
CA VAL A 427 -33.52 17.46 23.69
C VAL A 427 -32.65 17.98 24.86
N GLY A 428 -32.90 19.20 25.34
CA GLY A 428 -32.39 19.69 26.63
C GLY A 428 -30.97 20.29 26.62
N LEU A 429 -30.48 20.82 25.50
CA LEU A 429 -29.05 21.14 25.35
C LEU A 429 -28.64 22.60 25.56
N GLY A 430 -29.57 23.55 25.74
CA GLY A 430 -29.24 24.97 25.95
C GLY A 430 -29.37 25.86 24.70
N ASN A 431 -29.07 27.16 24.83
CA ASN A 431 -29.27 28.17 23.79
C ASN A 431 -28.16 28.13 22.71
N PHE A 432 -28.50 27.68 21.50
CA PHE A 432 -27.57 27.62 20.35
C PHE A 432 -28.06 28.47 19.17
N GLU A 433 -27.75 29.76 19.20
CA GLU A 433 -28.17 30.70 18.15
C GLU A 433 -27.16 30.90 17.00
N ASN A 434 -25.93 30.34 16.98
CA ASN A 434 -24.89 30.78 16.00
C ASN A 434 -23.83 29.73 15.58
N LEU A 435 -24.18 28.67 14.83
CA LEU A 435 -23.20 27.78 14.14
C LEU A 435 -23.40 27.76 12.61
N PRO A 436 -23.19 28.90 11.92
CA PRO A 436 -23.51 29.04 10.50
C PRO A 436 -22.64 28.16 9.57
N ASN A 437 -21.36 27.93 9.89
CA ASN A 437 -20.46 27.17 9.02
C ASN A 437 -20.71 25.67 9.13
N ALA A 438 -20.91 25.15 10.34
CA ALA A 438 -21.28 23.74 10.55
C ALA A 438 -22.62 23.43 9.86
N SER A 439 -23.59 24.33 9.97
CA SER A 439 -24.89 24.19 9.29
C SER A 439 -24.74 24.21 7.77
N ARG A 440 -23.92 25.11 7.23
CA ARG A 440 -23.62 25.17 5.79
C ARG A 440 -23.00 23.87 5.28
N HIS A 441 -22.04 23.32 6.01
CA HIS A 441 -21.36 22.09 5.63
C HIS A 441 -22.30 20.88 5.68
N MET A 442 -23.13 20.77 6.71
CA MET A 442 -24.13 19.71 6.82
C MET A 442 -25.20 19.81 5.72
N ASN A 443 -25.70 21.01 5.41
CA ASN A 443 -26.64 21.20 4.30
C ASN A 443 -26.03 20.76 2.97
N HIS A 444 -24.77 21.15 2.71
CA HIS A 444 -24.09 20.79 1.48
C HIS A 444 -23.90 19.27 1.34
N TYR A 445 -23.62 18.57 2.46
CA TYR A 445 -23.60 17.10 2.52
C TYR A 445 -24.95 16.49 2.13
N LEU A 446 -26.03 16.97 2.75
CA LEU A 446 -27.41 16.50 2.55
C LEU A 446 -28.01 16.94 1.20
N ASP A 447 -27.41 17.90 0.51
CA ASP A 447 -27.78 18.25 -0.86
C ASP A 447 -27.27 17.22 -1.88
N ASN A 448 -26.44 16.27 -1.44
CA ASN A 448 -26.06 15.09 -2.21
C ASN A 448 -25.35 15.44 -3.52
N SER A 449 -24.61 16.55 -3.53
CA SER A 449 -23.99 17.07 -4.75
C SER A 449 -22.58 16.54 -5.01
N GLY A 450 -21.86 16.15 -3.95
CA GLY A 450 -20.45 15.75 -3.98
C GLY A 450 -19.47 16.85 -4.44
N LYS A 451 -19.97 18.06 -4.74
CA LYS A 451 -19.13 19.15 -5.25
C LYS A 451 -18.22 19.69 -4.15
N PRO A 452 -16.99 20.11 -4.45
CA PRO A 452 -16.15 20.77 -3.46
C PRO A 452 -16.82 22.01 -2.85
N LEU A 453 -16.67 22.20 -1.54
CA LEU A 453 -17.18 23.36 -0.82
C LEU A 453 -16.02 24.30 -0.46
N THR A 454 -16.08 25.54 -0.96
CA THR A 454 -15.05 26.55 -0.63
C THR A 454 -15.39 27.26 0.69
N ILE A 455 -14.42 27.44 1.58
CA ILE A 455 -14.55 28.15 2.86
C ILE A 455 -14.01 29.58 2.76
N ASP A 456 -14.58 30.49 3.56
CA ASP A 456 -14.06 31.86 3.69
C ASP A 456 -12.88 31.88 4.65
N MET A 457 -11.68 32.08 4.10
CA MET A 457 -10.45 32.12 4.88
C MET A 457 -10.39 33.31 5.86
N ASN A 458 -11.07 34.42 5.59
CA ASN A 458 -11.09 35.55 6.52
C ASN A 458 -11.88 35.22 7.79
N GLU A 459 -12.95 34.44 7.65
CA GLU A 459 -13.72 33.93 8.78
C GLU A 459 -12.99 32.78 9.49
N PHE A 460 -12.36 31.87 8.74
CA PHE A 460 -11.66 30.72 9.32
C PHE A 460 -10.43 31.14 10.13
N MET A 461 -9.68 32.15 9.65
CA MET A 461 -8.54 32.71 10.38
C MET A 461 -8.93 33.54 11.62
N LYS A 462 -10.22 33.67 11.97
CA LYS A 462 -10.60 34.18 13.30
C LYS A 462 -10.29 33.16 14.40
N VAL A 463 -10.15 31.88 14.05
CA VAL A 463 -9.70 30.82 14.96
C VAL A 463 -8.19 30.99 15.25
N PRO A 464 -7.76 31.11 16.52
CA PRO A 464 -6.36 31.41 16.86
C PRO A 464 -5.33 30.43 16.30
N SER A 465 -5.57 29.12 16.42
CA SER A 465 -4.70 28.07 15.87
C SER A 465 -4.56 28.15 14.34
N VAL A 466 -5.67 28.39 13.64
CA VAL A 466 -5.69 28.58 12.18
C VAL A 466 -4.88 29.81 11.79
N LYS A 467 -5.12 30.95 12.46
CA LYS A 467 -4.35 32.17 12.22
C LYS A 467 -2.85 31.94 12.40
N GLN A 468 -2.46 31.28 13.49
CA GLN A 468 -1.06 31.01 13.77
C GLN A 468 -0.42 30.12 12.69
N ASN A 469 -1.15 29.14 12.19
CA ASN A 469 -0.69 28.25 11.12
C ASN A 469 -0.51 28.99 9.79
N VAL A 470 -1.48 29.84 9.42
CA VAL A 470 -1.40 30.67 8.20
C VAL A 470 -0.26 31.69 8.33
N ASP A 471 -0.14 32.40 9.45
CA ASP A 471 0.94 33.36 9.69
C ASP A 471 2.32 32.68 9.61
N ARG A 472 2.47 31.48 10.19
CA ARG A 472 3.70 30.69 10.11
C ARG A 472 4.01 30.27 8.68
N ALA A 473 3.00 29.83 7.93
CA ALA A 473 3.14 29.47 6.52
C ALA A 473 3.60 30.67 5.67
N VAL A 474 3.00 31.84 5.88
CA VAL A 474 3.41 33.08 5.20
C VAL A 474 4.84 33.48 5.55
N GLU A 475 5.23 33.42 6.82
CA GLU A 475 6.59 33.76 7.24
C GLU A 475 7.64 32.77 6.70
N ASP A 476 7.29 31.50 6.61
CA ASP A 476 8.12 30.46 5.99
C ASP A 476 8.29 30.70 4.48
N ALA A 477 7.20 31.02 3.78
CA ALA A 477 7.21 31.41 2.38
C ALA A 477 8.10 32.64 2.14
N LYS A 478 7.95 33.70 2.95
CA LYS A 478 8.78 34.92 2.87
C LYS A 478 10.26 34.62 3.00
N LYS A 479 10.66 33.82 4.00
CA LYS A 479 12.05 33.42 4.20
C LYS A 479 12.56 32.67 2.97
N THR A 480 11.76 31.76 2.43
CA THR A 480 12.13 30.97 1.26
C THR A 480 12.26 31.84 0.01
N ILE A 481 11.34 32.77 -0.25
CA ILE A 481 11.43 33.75 -1.35
C ILE A 481 12.70 34.61 -1.20
N ALA A 482 12.99 35.10 0.00
CA ALA A 482 14.18 35.93 0.24
C ALA A 482 15.48 35.16 -0.04
N ILE A 483 15.55 33.89 0.37
CA ILE A 483 16.66 32.99 0.05
C ILE A 483 16.76 32.79 -1.46
N ALA A 484 15.65 32.51 -2.15
CA ALA A 484 15.61 32.29 -3.59
C ALA A 484 16.10 33.52 -4.37
N ARG A 485 15.61 34.72 -4.02
CA ARG A 485 16.00 36.01 -4.63
C ARG A 485 17.47 36.34 -4.43
N LYS A 486 18.05 35.99 -3.28
CA LYS A 486 19.46 36.26 -2.98
C LYS A 486 20.40 35.34 -3.74
N ASN A 487 19.99 34.08 -3.93
CA ASN A 487 20.90 33.02 -4.37
C ASN A 487 20.73 32.62 -5.84
N SER A 488 19.65 33.05 -6.53
CA SER A 488 19.39 32.64 -7.91
C SER A 488 19.24 33.82 -8.88
N LYS A 489 19.87 33.72 -10.06
CA LYS A 489 19.69 34.68 -11.17
C LYS A 489 18.44 34.38 -12.01
N ASN A 490 17.90 33.16 -11.91
CA ASN A 490 16.71 32.71 -12.62
C ASN A 490 15.73 32.13 -11.58
N LEU A 491 14.68 32.88 -11.26
CA LEU A 491 13.69 32.44 -10.27
C LEU A 491 12.67 31.47 -10.88
N PRO A 492 12.24 30.43 -10.16
CA PRO A 492 11.14 29.57 -10.60
C PRO A 492 9.81 30.33 -10.58
N ASN A 493 8.83 29.89 -11.36
CA ASN A 493 7.51 30.51 -11.39
C ASN A 493 6.69 30.23 -10.11
N THR A 494 7.00 29.15 -9.38
CA THR A 494 6.32 28.78 -8.12
C THR A 494 7.25 27.97 -7.22
N ILE A 495 7.17 28.19 -5.90
CA ILE A 495 7.80 27.42 -4.82
C ILE A 495 6.74 27.05 -3.77
N SER A 496 6.88 25.93 -3.06
CA SER A 496 5.92 25.51 -2.01
C SER A 496 6.61 24.80 -0.84
N ASN A 497 5.88 24.62 0.27
CA ASN A 497 6.28 23.69 1.35
C ASN A 497 5.39 22.43 1.37
N ALA A 498 5.90 21.37 1.98
CA ALA A 498 5.11 20.19 2.29
C ALA A 498 3.91 20.54 3.20
N GLY A 499 2.76 19.92 2.90
CA GLY A 499 1.54 20.01 3.70
C GLY A 499 1.76 19.69 5.19
N LYS A 500 1.15 20.50 6.06
CA LYS A 500 1.15 20.36 7.51
C LYS A 500 -0.27 20.14 8.01
N THR A 501 -0.41 19.37 9.09
CA THR A 501 -1.71 19.18 9.75
C THR A 501 -2.00 20.37 10.67
N GLY A 502 -3.21 20.91 10.56
CA GLY A 502 -3.81 21.83 11.49
C GLY A 502 -5.04 21.22 12.14
N LYS A 503 -5.43 21.77 13.29
CA LYS A 503 -6.58 21.33 14.05
C LYS A 503 -7.29 22.53 14.64
N VAL A 504 -8.61 22.56 14.52
CA VAL A 504 -9.50 23.42 15.29
C VAL A 504 -9.97 22.63 16.49
N THR A 505 -9.87 23.19 17.68
CA THR A 505 -10.45 22.58 18.89
C THR A 505 -11.81 23.18 19.21
N ARG A 506 -12.67 22.41 19.90
CA ARG A 506 -14.02 22.87 20.26
C ARG A 506 -14.00 24.14 21.13
N ASP A 507 -13.00 24.27 21.99
CA ASP A 507 -12.82 25.44 22.86
C ASP A 507 -12.44 26.70 22.07
N GLU A 508 -11.80 26.57 20.92
CA GLU A 508 -11.42 27.70 20.07
C GLU A 508 -12.57 28.15 19.16
N SER A 509 -13.31 27.20 18.59
CA SER A 509 -14.50 27.49 17.79
C SER A 509 -15.33 26.22 17.62
N GLU A 510 -16.49 26.18 18.28
CA GLU A 510 -17.44 25.08 18.11
C GLU A 510 -17.96 24.99 16.67
N ASP A 511 -18.19 26.14 16.01
CA ASP A 511 -18.68 26.20 14.62
C ASP A 511 -17.67 25.59 13.64
N TRP A 512 -16.41 26.04 13.67
CA TRP A 512 -15.37 25.53 12.78
C TRP A 512 -14.87 24.14 13.17
N PHE A 513 -14.99 23.76 14.44
CA PHE A 513 -14.72 22.39 14.90
C PHE A 513 -15.67 21.39 14.22
N PHE A 514 -16.97 21.70 14.14
CA PHE A 514 -17.94 20.81 13.48
C PHE A 514 -17.97 20.97 11.96
N ALA A 515 -17.53 22.11 11.42
CA ALA A 515 -17.48 22.33 9.98
C ALA A 515 -16.28 21.64 9.30
N VAL A 516 -15.11 21.67 9.95
CA VAL A 516 -13.82 21.20 9.38
C VAL A 516 -13.05 20.36 10.41
N GLY A 517 -12.84 20.88 11.63
CA GLY A 517 -12.08 20.15 12.65
C GLY A 517 -10.58 20.06 12.32
N ASP A 518 -10.14 18.91 11.81
CA ASP A 518 -8.76 18.69 11.39
C ASP A 518 -8.61 19.07 9.90
N TYR A 519 -7.45 19.60 9.50
CA TYR A 519 -7.22 20.03 8.11
C TYR A 519 -5.76 19.93 7.72
N ILE A 520 -5.47 19.95 6.42
CA ILE A 520 -4.12 20.07 5.87
C ILE A 520 -3.95 21.47 5.29
N TYR A 521 -2.80 22.08 5.51
CA TYR A 521 -2.46 23.38 4.94
C TYR A 521 -1.02 23.40 4.39
N TRP A 522 -0.82 24.16 3.31
CA TRP A 522 0.49 24.42 2.71
C TRP A 522 0.49 25.81 2.09
N TRP A 523 1.67 26.31 1.73
CA TRP A 523 1.84 27.56 0.99
C TRP A 523 2.48 27.27 -0.37
N GLU A 524 2.04 28.04 -1.35
CA GLU A 524 2.65 28.21 -2.66
C GLU A 524 3.04 29.67 -2.80
N ALA A 525 4.14 29.97 -3.48
CA ALA A 525 4.54 31.35 -3.73
C ALA A 525 5.22 31.51 -5.07
N ASP A 526 4.94 32.63 -5.73
CA ASP A 526 5.69 33.11 -6.88
C ASP A 526 6.81 34.04 -6.38
N PRO A 527 8.09 33.61 -6.43
CA PRO A 527 9.19 34.41 -5.95
C PRO A 527 9.49 35.63 -6.84
N VAL A 528 9.00 35.67 -8.08
CA VAL A 528 9.11 36.83 -8.97
C VAL A 528 8.12 37.91 -8.52
N SER A 529 6.83 37.59 -8.48
CA SER A 529 5.80 38.58 -8.13
C SER A 529 5.70 38.87 -6.63
N GLY A 530 6.19 37.95 -5.78
CA GLY A 530 6.02 37.98 -4.33
C GLY A 530 4.62 37.56 -3.87
N GLU A 531 3.79 36.98 -4.75
CA GLU A 531 2.50 36.43 -4.35
C GLU A 531 2.71 35.13 -3.57
N ILE A 532 2.07 35.02 -2.41
CA ILE A 532 2.02 33.84 -1.55
C ILE A 532 0.55 33.44 -1.45
N THR A 533 0.27 32.16 -1.66
CA THR A 533 -1.05 31.55 -1.52
C THR A 533 -0.95 30.44 -0.48
N VAL A 534 -1.64 30.56 0.65
CA VAL A 534 -1.83 29.50 1.63
C VAL A 534 -3.10 28.74 1.29
N GLN A 535 -2.95 27.46 0.96
CA GLN A 535 -4.04 26.55 0.67
C GLN A 535 -4.42 25.78 1.94
N ILE A 536 -5.72 25.55 2.11
CA ILE A 536 -6.28 24.65 3.11
C ILE A 536 -7.16 23.64 2.39
N ARG A 537 -7.08 22.39 2.84
CA ARG A 537 -7.93 21.30 2.37
C ARG A 537 -8.34 20.36 3.49
N ASP A 538 -9.52 19.79 3.32
CA ASP A 538 -10.07 18.73 4.16
C ASP A 538 -11.09 17.90 3.34
N LYS A 539 -11.52 16.74 3.86
CA LYS A 539 -12.63 15.95 3.31
C LYS A 539 -13.74 15.86 4.36
N TYR A 540 -14.93 16.30 3.99
CA TYR A 540 -16.11 16.13 4.84
C TYR A 540 -16.67 14.71 4.65
N ASN A 541 -16.20 13.78 5.47
CA ASN A 541 -16.47 12.34 5.39
C ASN A 541 -16.92 11.74 6.74
N TRP A 542 -17.52 10.55 6.70
CA TRP A 542 -18.05 9.84 7.87
C TRP A 542 -17.52 8.40 7.90
N ASP A 543 -16.43 8.16 8.64
CA ASP A 543 -15.76 6.86 8.70
C ASP A 543 -16.19 6.03 9.93
N GLN A 544 -16.10 4.70 9.85
CA GLN A 544 -16.62 3.78 10.88
C GLN A 544 -15.76 3.73 12.17
N THR A 545 -14.80 4.64 12.35
CA THR A 545 -13.81 4.54 13.44
C THR A 545 -13.81 5.69 14.43
N LYS A 546 -14.66 6.72 14.24
CA LYS A 546 -14.74 7.88 15.12
C LYS A 546 -16.14 8.01 15.72
N ASP A 547 -16.21 8.14 17.05
CA ASP A 547 -17.45 8.50 17.75
C ASP A 547 -17.45 10.02 17.95
N VAL A 548 -18.22 10.76 17.14
CA VAL A 548 -18.44 12.20 17.40
C VAL A 548 -19.76 12.39 18.13
N GLN A 549 -19.70 12.87 19.38
CA GLN A 549 -20.88 13.42 20.05
C GLN A 549 -21.20 14.79 19.45
N ILE A 550 -22.15 14.81 18.52
CA ILE A 550 -22.78 16.03 18.06
C ILE A 550 -23.89 16.37 19.05
N LEU A 551 -23.65 17.39 19.87
CA LEU A 551 -24.69 18.01 20.71
C LEU A 551 -25.35 17.00 21.69
N GLY A 552 -24.58 16.19 22.42
CA GLY A 552 -25.09 15.31 23.48
C GLY A 552 -26.01 14.16 23.04
N VAL A 553 -26.31 14.04 21.74
CA VAL A 553 -26.96 12.89 21.14
C VAL A 553 -25.87 12.03 20.49
N PRO A 554 -25.79 10.73 20.80
CA PRO A 554 -24.89 9.83 20.08
C PRO A 554 -25.41 9.61 18.66
N ILE A 555 -25.03 10.49 17.74
CA ILE A 555 -25.14 10.26 16.31
C ILE A 555 -23.88 9.48 15.94
N LYS A 556 -24.03 8.18 15.71
CA LYS A 556 -22.93 7.36 15.21
C LYS A 556 -22.59 7.78 13.79
N ASP A 557 -21.31 7.87 13.46
CA ASP A 557 -20.83 8.13 12.09
C ASP A 557 -21.44 7.15 11.07
N GLU A 558 -21.76 5.92 11.51
CA GLU A 558 -22.52 4.91 10.77
C GLU A 558 -23.85 5.43 10.20
N ILE A 559 -24.55 6.33 10.90
CA ILE A 559 -25.85 6.86 10.50
C ILE A 559 -25.70 7.87 9.36
N LEU A 560 -24.74 8.78 9.45
CA LEU A 560 -24.52 9.75 8.38
C LEU A 560 -23.86 9.09 7.18
N GLY A 561 -22.96 8.14 7.40
CA GLY A 561 -22.37 7.33 6.35
C GLY A 561 -23.38 6.41 5.65
N SER A 562 -24.41 5.92 6.34
CA SER A 562 -25.49 5.15 5.71
C SER A 562 -26.24 5.99 4.67
N LEU A 563 -26.41 7.30 4.88
CA LEU A 563 -27.01 8.22 3.90
C LEU A 563 -26.16 8.36 2.65
N HIS A 564 -24.82 8.33 2.79
CA HIS A 564 -23.88 8.31 1.68
C HIS A 564 -24.05 7.05 0.82
N GLN A 565 -24.00 5.90 1.49
CA GLN A 565 -24.17 4.60 0.84
C GLN A 565 -25.55 4.43 0.21
N ALA A 566 -26.59 5.04 0.80
CA ALA A 566 -27.96 5.05 0.28
C ALA A 566 -28.15 6.03 -0.90
N GLY A 567 -27.18 6.89 -1.19
CA GLY A 567 -27.29 7.90 -2.24
C GLY A 567 -28.22 9.07 -1.87
N LEU A 568 -28.44 9.32 -0.58
CA LEU A 568 -29.24 10.44 -0.07
C LEU A 568 -28.40 11.64 0.39
N ALA A 569 -27.12 11.45 0.68
CA ALA A 569 -26.16 12.50 0.99
C ALA A 569 -24.82 12.15 0.34
N GLN A 570 -23.90 13.11 0.15
CA GLN A 570 -22.63 12.82 -0.51
C GLN A 570 -21.48 13.54 0.16
N GLU A 571 -20.43 12.77 0.52
CA GLU A 571 -19.17 13.29 1.05
C GLU A 571 -18.49 14.15 0.00
N TYR A 572 -17.70 15.13 0.42
CA TYR A 572 -17.11 16.12 -0.49
C TYR A 572 -15.81 16.72 0.04
N GLU A 573 -15.09 17.41 -0.84
CA GLU A 573 -13.85 18.10 -0.51
C GLU A 573 -14.11 19.53 0.01
N VAL A 574 -13.42 19.94 1.06
CA VAL A 574 -13.40 21.31 1.58
C VAL A 574 -12.16 22.03 1.06
N ARG A 575 -12.31 23.27 0.57
CA ARG A 575 -11.20 24.07 0.02
C ARG A 575 -11.14 25.48 0.63
N GLY A 576 -9.98 25.90 1.10
CA GLY A 576 -9.71 27.27 1.51
C GLY A 576 -8.46 27.82 0.80
N GLU A 577 -8.46 29.10 0.47
CA GLU A 577 -7.33 29.78 -0.15
C GLU A 577 -7.15 31.19 0.44
N TYR A 578 -5.97 31.49 0.96
CA TYR A 578 -5.59 32.80 1.45
C TYR A 578 -4.41 33.34 0.66
N LYS A 579 -4.54 34.53 0.07
CA LYS A 579 -3.47 35.15 -0.72
C LYS A 579 -2.89 36.37 -0.01
N GLN A 580 -1.58 36.51 -0.05
CA GLN A 580 -0.84 37.67 0.42
C GLN A 580 0.30 37.99 -0.53
N ARG A 581 0.56 39.28 -0.78
CA ARG A 581 1.71 39.72 -1.57
C ARG A 581 2.74 40.43 -0.68
N ILE A 582 4.02 40.18 -0.91
CA ILE A 582 5.14 40.72 -0.13
C ILE A 582 5.92 41.83 -0.84
#